data_AF-A0A671GAJ1-F1
#
_entry.id   AF-A0A671GAJ1-F1
#
_cell.length_a   1.000
_cell.length_b   1.000
_cell.length_c   1.000
_cell.angle_alpha   90.00
_cell.angle_beta   90.00
_cell.angle_gamma   90.00
#
_symmetry.space_group_name_H-M   'P 1'
#
loop_
_entity.id
_entity.type
_entity.pdbx_description
1 polymer ?
#
loop_
_entity_poly.entity_id
_entity_poly.type
_entity_poly.pdbx_seq_one_letter_code
_entity_poly.pdbx_strand_id
1 'polypeptide(L)'
;MNKKDTPSTSRDLEELQRKLSLLIESIQNNSKVVAFMKSPVGQYLDRHPFTALTLLVFVALSAVPVGFFLFLVVLTSLAAFVGVILLEGLVISVGGLSLLCVLCGLGFVSLVISTTIIASYVVVSSLINCTLSSSLAKQPEHIQPPSICT
;
A
#
# COMPACT_ATOMS: atom_id res chain seq x y z
N MET A 1 -65.30 3.18 27.83
CA MET A 1 -65.60 2.12 26.84
C MET A 1 -65.17 2.63 25.46
N ASN A 2 -63.92 2.40 25.04
CA ASN A 2 -63.38 2.93 23.79
C ASN A 2 -63.52 1.90 22.65
N LYS A 3 -64.36 2.23 21.66
CA LYS A 3 -64.33 1.62 20.33
C LYS A 3 -63.06 2.12 19.62
N LYS A 4 -62.16 1.22 19.23
CA LYS A 4 -61.05 1.51 18.32
C LYS A 4 -61.29 0.74 17.02
N ASP A 5 -61.36 1.52 15.96
CA ASP A 5 -61.58 1.12 14.58
C ASP A 5 -60.53 0.10 14.12
N THR A 6 -60.98 -1.08 13.68
CA THR A 6 -60.15 -2.06 12.96
C THR A 6 -60.77 -2.45 11.61
N PRO A 7 -60.88 -1.55 10.60
CA PRO A 7 -61.18 -1.94 9.22
C PRO A 7 -60.00 -1.73 8.24
N SER A 8 -58.96 -0.98 8.62
CA SER A 8 -57.86 -0.59 7.72
C SER A 8 -56.84 -1.69 7.48
N THR A 9 -56.54 -2.51 8.49
CA THR A 9 -55.52 -3.58 8.43
C THR A 9 -55.91 -4.73 7.50
N SER A 10 -57.21 -5.06 7.40
CA SER A 10 -57.68 -6.14 6.52
C SER A 10 -57.57 -5.77 5.05
N ARG A 11 -57.85 -4.51 4.69
CA ARG A 11 -57.73 -4.02 3.31
C ARG A 11 -56.26 -3.94 2.86
N ASP A 12 -55.37 -3.53 3.75
CA ASP A 12 -53.93 -3.47 3.47
C ASP A 12 -53.32 -4.88 3.30
N LEU A 13 -53.77 -5.87 4.08
CA LEU A 13 -53.39 -7.28 3.90
C LEU A 13 -53.86 -7.85 2.57
N GLU A 14 -55.09 -7.53 2.15
CA GLU A 14 -55.64 -7.99 0.88
C GLU A 14 -54.92 -7.36 -0.33
N GLU A 15 -54.53 -6.08 -0.21
CA GLU A 15 -53.70 -5.35 -1.18
C GLU A 15 -52.28 -5.93 -1.24
N LEU A 16 -51.68 -6.24 -0.07
CA LEU A 16 -50.39 -6.91 0.02
C LEU A 16 -50.44 -8.32 -0.58
N GLN A 17 -51.51 -9.08 -0.35
CA GLN A 17 -51.71 -10.38 -0.98
C GLN A 17 -51.83 -10.25 -2.49
N ARG A 18 -52.58 -9.27 -3.01
CA ARG A 18 -52.65 -9.00 -4.46
C ARG A 18 -51.29 -8.61 -5.03
N LYS A 19 -50.55 -7.73 -4.34
CA LYS A 19 -49.21 -7.32 -4.76
C LYS A 19 -48.20 -8.46 -4.73
N LEU A 20 -48.30 -9.34 -3.74
CA LEU A 20 -47.49 -10.57 -3.66
C LEU A 20 -47.84 -11.54 -4.78
N SER A 21 -49.13 -11.78 -5.05
CA SER A 21 -49.55 -12.63 -6.18
C SER A 21 -49.04 -12.10 -7.51
N LEU A 22 -49.10 -10.79 -7.73
CA LEU A 22 -48.54 -10.16 -8.94
C LEU A 22 -47.02 -10.27 -9.01
N LEU A 23 -46.32 -10.13 -7.88
CA LEU A 23 -44.86 -10.35 -7.82
C LEU A 23 -44.50 -11.82 -8.10
N ILE A 24 -45.27 -12.76 -7.56
CA ILE A 24 -45.05 -14.21 -7.73
C ILE A 24 -45.27 -14.61 -9.18
N GLU A 25 -46.32 -14.10 -9.82
CA GLU A 25 -46.60 -14.33 -11.24
C GLU A 25 -45.52 -13.69 -12.15
N SER A 26 -44.99 -12.53 -11.76
CA SER A 26 -43.86 -11.86 -12.43
C SER A 26 -42.53 -12.63 -12.28
N ILE A 27 -42.28 -13.20 -11.10
CA ILE A 27 -41.09 -14.02 -10.84
C ILE A 27 -41.19 -15.37 -11.57
N GLN A 28 -42.37 -15.99 -11.63
CA GLN A 28 -42.59 -17.24 -12.38
C GLN A 28 -42.44 -17.07 -13.90
N ASN A 29 -42.83 -15.92 -14.45
CA ASN A 29 -42.64 -15.61 -15.87
C ASN A 29 -41.17 -15.35 -16.26
N ASN A 30 -40.28 -15.11 -15.28
CA ASN A 30 -38.84 -15.00 -15.52
C ASN A 30 -38.19 -16.39 -15.46
N SER A 31 -38.06 -17.04 -16.62
CA SER A 31 -37.52 -18.39 -16.82
C SER A 31 -36.15 -18.68 -16.18
N LYS A 32 -35.39 -17.65 -15.80
CA LYS A 32 -34.09 -17.78 -15.13
C LYS A 32 -34.16 -18.23 -13.67
N VAL A 33 -35.23 -17.91 -12.94
CA VAL A 33 -35.34 -18.26 -11.51
C VAL A 33 -35.89 -19.69 -11.33
N VAL A 34 -36.76 -20.11 -12.24
CA VAL A 34 -37.29 -21.48 -12.32
C VAL A 34 -36.18 -22.49 -12.67
N ALA A 35 -35.21 -22.11 -13.50
CA ALA A 35 -34.04 -22.94 -13.81
C ALA A 35 -33.10 -23.14 -12.62
N PHE A 36 -33.00 -22.16 -11.70
CA PHE A 36 -32.24 -22.29 -10.46
C PHE A 36 -32.96 -23.16 -9.41
N MET A 37 -34.30 -23.16 -9.37
CA MET A 37 -35.09 -24.13 -8.57
C MET A 37 -35.08 -25.55 -9.17
N LYS A 38 -34.75 -25.69 -10.45
CA LYS A 38 -34.61 -26.97 -11.17
C LYS A 38 -33.17 -27.53 -11.14
N SER A 39 -32.30 -26.95 -10.31
CA SER A 39 -30.95 -27.46 -10.03
C SER A 39 -31.03 -28.68 -9.08
N PRO A 40 -30.11 -29.67 -9.17
CA PRO A 40 -30.04 -30.89 -8.35
C PRO A 40 -30.33 -30.78 -6.85
N VAL A 41 -30.20 -29.59 -6.24
CA VAL A 41 -30.62 -29.29 -4.87
C VAL A 41 -32.14 -29.36 -4.63
N GLY A 42 -32.97 -29.02 -5.62
CA GLY A 42 -34.43 -29.06 -5.52
C GLY A 42 -35.03 -30.44 -5.78
N GLN A 43 -34.36 -31.27 -6.59
CA GLN A 43 -34.83 -32.61 -6.95
C GLN A 43 -34.50 -33.68 -5.88
N TYR A 44 -33.67 -33.32 -4.89
CA TYR A 44 -33.42 -34.10 -3.67
C TYR A 44 -34.45 -33.81 -2.56
N LEU A 45 -35.11 -32.64 -2.62
CA LEU A 45 -36.14 -32.21 -1.65
C LEU A 45 -37.49 -32.91 -1.86
N ASP A 46 -37.86 -33.17 -3.11
CA ASP A 46 -39.19 -33.68 -3.48
C ASP A 46 -39.36 -35.18 -3.16
N ARG A 47 -38.26 -35.95 -3.19
CA ARG A 47 -38.32 -37.42 -3.06
C ARG A 47 -38.34 -37.91 -1.61
N HIS A 48 -37.82 -37.13 -0.64
CA HIS A 48 -37.96 -37.37 0.80
C HIS A 48 -37.77 -36.07 1.61
N PRO A 49 -38.82 -35.45 2.19
CA PRO A 49 -38.72 -34.21 2.96
C PRO A 49 -37.79 -34.30 4.19
N PHE A 50 -37.56 -35.51 4.71
CA PHE A 50 -36.69 -35.76 5.85
C PHE A 50 -35.20 -35.59 5.51
N THR A 51 -34.77 -36.07 4.33
CA THR A 51 -33.37 -36.05 3.92
C THR A 51 -32.88 -34.63 3.64
N ALA A 52 -33.74 -33.81 3.05
CA ALA A 52 -33.45 -32.40 2.84
C ALA A 52 -33.39 -31.61 4.15
N LEU A 53 -34.30 -31.89 5.09
CA LEU A 53 -34.26 -31.26 6.41
C LEU A 53 -32.98 -31.64 7.16
N THR A 54 -32.54 -32.91 7.10
CA THR A 54 -31.28 -33.36 7.68
C THR A 54 -30.07 -32.70 7.02
N LEU A 55 -30.05 -32.58 5.69
CA LEU A 55 -28.98 -31.87 4.96
C LEU A 55 -28.95 -30.39 5.31
N LEU A 56 -30.10 -29.72 5.40
CA LEU A 56 -30.18 -28.31 5.78
C LEU A 56 -29.69 -28.08 7.20
N VAL A 57 -30.10 -28.93 8.14
CA VAL A 57 -29.67 -28.90 9.53
C VAL A 57 -28.17 -29.20 9.62
N PHE A 58 -27.67 -30.18 8.87
CA PHE A 58 -26.24 -30.51 8.81
C PHE A 58 -25.42 -29.36 8.25
N VAL A 59 -25.87 -28.72 7.15
CA VAL A 59 -25.23 -27.54 6.58
C VAL A 59 -25.29 -26.37 7.55
N ALA A 60 -26.41 -26.14 8.24
CA ALA A 60 -26.53 -25.08 9.24
C ALA A 60 -25.58 -25.35 10.44
N LEU A 61 -25.54 -26.59 10.94
CA LEU A 61 -24.67 -27.01 12.04
C LEU A 61 -23.20 -27.08 11.65
N SER A 62 -22.87 -27.36 10.38
CA SER A 62 -21.49 -27.36 9.88
C SER A 62 -21.03 -25.97 9.45
N ALA A 63 -21.93 -25.11 8.97
CA ALA A 63 -21.61 -23.76 8.54
C ALA A 63 -21.13 -22.89 9.70
N VAL A 64 -21.64 -23.08 10.91
CA VAL A 64 -21.17 -22.36 12.10
C VAL A 64 -19.69 -22.67 12.41
N PRO A 65 -19.26 -23.93 12.63
CA PRO A 65 -17.87 -24.26 12.90
C PRO A 65 -16.96 -24.05 11.67
N VAL A 66 -17.42 -24.38 10.46
CA VAL A 66 -16.62 -24.18 9.23
C VAL A 66 -16.45 -22.70 8.91
N GLY A 67 -17.52 -21.90 9.05
CA GLY A 67 -17.48 -20.46 8.84
C GLY A 67 -16.60 -19.76 9.86
N PHE A 68 -16.72 -20.13 11.14
CA PHE A 68 -15.85 -19.60 12.19
C PHE A 68 -14.37 -19.95 11.95
N PHE A 69 -14.08 -21.18 11.55
CA PHE A 69 -12.73 -21.59 11.18
C PHE A 69 -12.19 -20.79 10.00
N LEU A 70 -12.98 -20.65 8.92
CA LEU A 70 -12.59 -19.87 7.75
C LEU A 70 -12.33 -18.40 8.11
N PHE A 71 -13.19 -17.83 8.96
CA PHE A 71 -13.06 -16.45 9.43
C PHE A 71 -11.78 -16.26 10.24
N LEU A 72 -11.46 -17.18 11.17
CA LEU A 72 -10.20 -17.14 11.90
C LEU A 72 -8.99 -17.29 10.98
N VAL A 73 -9.03 -18.17 9.99
CA VAL A 73 -7.96 -18.33 9.00
C VAL A 73 -7.75 -17.04 8.21
N VAL A 74 -8.82 -16.41 7.73
CA VAL A 74 -8.75 -15.13 7.02
C VAL A 74 -8.20 -14.02 7.90
N LEU A 75 -8.69 -13.90 9.14
CA LEU A 75 -8.17 -12.92 10.10
C LEU A 75 -6.69 -13.15 10.41
N THR A 76 -6.29 -14.41 10.62
CA THR A 76 -4.89 -14.77 10.89
C THR A 76 -4.01 -14.49 9.68
N SER A 77 -4.49 -14.79 8.47
CA SER A 77 -3.79 -14.48 7.23
C SER A 77 -3.65 -12.98 7.02
N LEU A 78 -4.69 -12.19 7.29
CA LEU A 78 -4.65 -10.74 7.20
C LEU A 78 -3.68 -10.15 8.23
N ALA A 79 -3.74 -10.63 9.47
CA ALA A 79 -2.82 -10.22 10.52
C ALA A 79 -1.37 -10.58 10.16
N ALA A 80 -1.12 -11.77 9.61
CA ALA A 80 0.19 -12.17 9.13
C ALA A 80 0.67 -11.27 7.97
N PHE A 81 -0.20 -10.95 7.01
CA PHE A 81 0.13 -10.09 5.88
C PHE A 81 0.49 -8.67 6.33
N VAL A 82 -0.32 -8.08 7.23
CA VAL A 82 -0.01 -6.79 7.85
C VAL A 82 1.30 -6.86 8.64
N GLY A 83 1.52 -7.94 9.39
CA GLY A 83 2.75 -8.16 10.14
C GLY A 83 3.99 -8.20 9.25
N VAL A 84 3.92 -8.91 8.11
CA VAL A 84 5.00 -8.96 7.12
C VAL A 84 5.23 -7.59 6.50
N ILE A 85 4.17 -6.86 6.11
CA ILE A 85 4.32 -5.51 5.56
C ILE A 85 4.98 -4.56 6.56
N LEU A 86 4.58 -4.60 7.84
CA LEU A 86 5.18 -3.77 8.88
C LEU A 86 6.65 -4.15 9.13
N LEU A 87 6.95 -5.45 9.18
CA LEU A 87 8.32 -5.94 9.37
C LEU A 87 9.21 -5.59 8.17
N GLU A 88 8.76 -5.84 6.95
CA GLU A 88 9.46 -5.50 5.72
C GLU A 88 9.67 -3.98 5.63
N GLY A 89 8.62 -3.19 5.90
CA GLY A 89 8.71 -1.74 5.95
C GLY A 89 9.71 -1.24 7.00
N LEU A 90 9.74 -1.85 8.19
CA LEU A 90 10.72 -1.52 9.22
C LEU A 90 12.14 -1.89 8.80
N VAL A 91 12.34 -3.09 8.26
CA VAL A 91 13.66 -3.57 7.79
C VAL A 91 14.18 -2.69 6.66
N ILE A 92 13.33 -2.34 5.69
CA ILE A 92 13.66 -1.42 4.60
C ILE A 92 13.93 -0.02 5.16
N SER A 93 13.16 0.46 6.13
CA SER A 93 13.38 1.78 6.73
C SER A 93 14.71 1.86 7.48
N VAL A 94 15.00 0.87 8.34
CA VAL A 94 16.26 0.78 9.08
C VAL A 94 17.44 0.59 8.13
N GLY A 95 17.30 -0.32 7.15
CA GLY A 95 18.31 -0.53 6.12
C GLY A 95 18.55 0.71 5.27
N GLY A 96 17.48 1.38 4.86
CA GLY A 96 17.52 2.63 4.09
C GLY A 96 18.16 3.77 4.87
N LEU A 97 17.81 3.95 6.14
CA LEU A 97 18.45 4.95 7.01
C LEU A 97 19.94 4.63 7.22
N SER A 98 20.29 3.35 7.38
CA SER A 98 21.68 2.92 7.52
C SER A 98 22.47 3.18 6.23
N LEU A 99 21.90 2.85 5.06
CA LEU A 99 22.51 3.15 3.76
C LEU A 99 22.64 4.65 3.52
N LEU A 100 21.60 5.44 3.79
CA LEU A 100 21.65 6.90 3.71
C LEU A 100 22.73 7.47 4.64
N CYS A 101 22.83 6.94 5.86
CA CYS A 101 23.86 7.34 6.82
C CYS A 101 25.27 7.06 6.27
N VAL A 102 25.52 5.85 5.75
CA VAL A 102 26.81 5.47 5.17
C VAL A 102 27.13 6.29 3.92
N LEU A 103 26.18 6.44 3.00
CA LEU A 103 26.34 7.27 1.80
C LEU A 103 26.61 8.73 2.15
N CYS A 104 25.89 9.27 3.13
CA CYS A 104 26.10 10.63 3.62
C CYS A 104 27.48 10.79 4.26
N GLY A 105 27.90 9.85 5.12
CA GLY A 105 29.22 9.86 5.74
C GLY A 105 30.35 9.78 4.70
N LEU A 106 30.23 8.87 3.73
CA LEU A 106 31.18 8.77 2.62
C LEU A 106 31.18 10.03 1.74
N GLY A 107 30.01 10.61 1.46
CA GLY A 107 29.89 11.86 0.72
C GLY A 107 30.56 13.02 1.45
N PHE A 108 30.37 13.14 2.75
CA PHE A 108 31.01 14.17 3.58
C PHE A 108 32.54 13.98 3.61
N VAL A 109 33.01 12.76 3.84
CA VAL A 109 34.45 12.43 3.80
C VAL A 109 35.03 12.75 2.42
N SER A 110 34.34 12.39 1.34
CA SER A 110 34.75 12.73 -0.01
C SER A 110 34.82 14.24 -0.24
N LEU A 111 33.86 15.00 0.30
CA LEU A 111 33.85 16.45 0.18
C LEU A 111 35.01 17.09 0.96
N VAL A 112 35.31 16.60 2.16
CA VAL A 112 36.46 17.03 2.96
C VAL A 112 37.77 16.75 2.21
N ILE A 113 37.94 15.55 1.67
CA ILE A 113 39.14 15.19 0.91
C ILE A 113 39.26 16.06 -0.34
N SER A 114 38.18 16.20 -1.12
CA SER A 114 38.16 17.04 -2.32
C SER A 114 38.50 18.50 -1.99
N THR A 115 37.86 19.06 -0.96
CA THR A 115 38.11 20.43 -0.49
C THR A 115 39.57 20.60 -0.06
N THR A 116 40.13 19.62 0.64
CA THR A 116 41.51 19.65 1.11
C THR A 116 42.49 19.61 -0.06
N ILE A 117 42.25 18.76 -1.07
CA ILE A 117 43.08 18.69 -2.28
C ILE A 117 43.03 20.03 -3.03
N ILE A 118 41.83 20.60 -3.23
CA ILE A 118 41.65 21.89 -3.92
C ILE A 118 42.34 23.02 -3.14
N ALA A 119 42.12 23.13 -1.84
CA ALA A 119 42.74 24.14 -1.00
C ALA A 119 44.28 24.01 -1.01
N SER A 120 44.79 22.79 -0.90
CA SER A 120 46.22 22.51 -0.96
C SER A 120 46.79 22.88 -2.33
N TYR A 121 46.11 22.53 -3.42
CA TYR A 121 46.51 22.90 -4.78
C TYR A 121 46.59 24.42 -4.95
N VAL A 122 45.58 25.17 -4.47
CA VAL A 122 45.56 26.64 -4.54
C VAL A 122 46.69 27.25 -3.73
N VAL A 123 46.92 26.79 -2.49
CA VAL A 123 48.00 27.30 -1.63
C VAL A 123 49.36 27.04 -2.27
N VAL A 124 49.62 25.81 -2.73
CA VAL A 124 50.88 25.44 -3.38
C VAL A 124 51.09 26.25 -4.67
N SER A 125 50.05 26.37 -5.50
CA SER A 125 50.11 27.18 -6.73
C SER A 125 50.41 28.65 -6.42
N SER A 126 49.83 29.19 -5.34
CA SER A 126 50.08 30.56 -4.90
C SER A 126 51.53 30.74 -4.41
N LEU A 127 52.05 29.80 -3.62
CA LEU A 127 53.43 29.83 -3.14
C LEU A 127 54.45 29.74 -4.29
N ILE A 128 54.20 28.87 -5.26
CA ILE A 128 55.05 28.75 -6.45
C ILE A 128 55.02 30.04 -7.26
N ASN A 129 53.83 30.62 -7.49
CA ASN A 129 53.68 31.87 -8.23
C ASN A 129 54.37 33.04 -7.51
N CYS A 130 54.25 33.15 -6.19
CA CYS A 130 54.96 34.15 -5.39
C CYS A 130 56.48 33.95 -5.45
N THR A 131 56.95 32.71 -5.36
CA THR A 131 58.39 32.39 -5.43
C THR A 131 58.95 32.76 -6.80
N LEU A 132 58.26 32.37 -7.88
CA LEU A 132 58.63 32.71 -9.25
C LEU A 132 58.67 34.23 -9.46
N SER A 133 57.65 34.95 -8.97
CA SER A 133 57.60 36.42 -9.02
C SER A 133 58.75 37.06 -8.25
N SER A 134 59.07 36.58 -7.05
CA SER A 134 60.22 37.06 -6.27
C SER A 134 61.56 36.75 -6.93
N SER A 135 61.67 35.63 -7.65
CA SER A 135 62.87 35.25 -8.39
C SER A 135 63.07 36.11 -9.64
N LEU A 136 61.97 36.57 -10.25
CA LEU A 136 62.00 37.55 -11.35
C LEU A 136 62.34 38.97 -10.85
N ALA A 137 61.83 39.36 -9.67
CA ALA A 137 62.14 40.64 -9.03
C ALA A 137 63.56 40.72 -8.44
N LYS A 138 64.21 39.56 -8.23
CA LYS A 138 65.62 39.47 -7.84
C LYS A 138 66.59 39.57 -9.02
N GLN A 139 66.13 39.83 -10.25
CA GLN A 139 67.02 40.41 -11.28
C GLN A 139 67.35 41.84 -10.83
N PRO A 140 68.57 42.09 -10.31
CA PRO A 140 68.97 43.43 -9.96
C PRO A 140 69.14 44.19 -11.27
N GLU A 141 68.45 45.31 -11.36
CA GLU A 141 68.89 46.51 -12.06
C GLU A 141 70.38 46.76 -11.75
N HIS A 142 71.27 46.18 -12.56
CA HIS A 142 72.69 46.54 -12.58
C HIS A 142 73.21 46.53 -14.01
N ILE A 143 72.71 47.46 -14.81
CA ILE A 143 73.49 48.10 -15.86
C ILE A 143 73.20 49.61 -15.77
N GLN A 144 73.94 50.28 -14.88
CA GLN A 144 74.06 51.74 -14.83
C GLN A 144 74.74 52.25 -16.12
N PRO A 145 74.40 53.45 -16.64
CA PRO A 145 74.92 53.95 -17.92
C PRO A 145 76.36 54.47 -17.78
N PRO A 146 77.19 54.41 -18.83
CA PRO A 146 78.34 55.29 -18.96
C PRO A 146 77.99 56.54 -19.77
N SER A 147 78.20 57.66 -19.10
CA SER A 147 78.43 58.99 -19.64
C SER A 147 79.71 59.05 -20.49
N ILE A 148 79.68 59.88 -21.54
CA ILE A 148 80.80 60.53 -22.27
C ILE A 148 81.65 59.67 -23.25
N CYS A 149 81.59 60.01 -24.55
CA CYS A 149 82.64 60.65 -25.37
C CYS A 149 82.47 60.28 -26.86
N THR A 150 81.96 61.18 -27.70
CA THR A 150 82.54 61.69 -28.98
C THR A 150 81.55 62.67 -29.59
#